data_AF-W2QQF5-F1
#
_entry.id   AF-W2QQF5-F1
#
_cell.length_a   1.000
_cell.length_b   1.000
_cell.length_c   1.000
_cell.angle_alpha   90.00
_cell.angle_beta   90.00
_cell.angle_gamma   90.00
#
_symmetry.space_group_name_H-M   'P 1'
#
loop_
_entity.id
_entity.type
_entity.pdbx_description
1 polymer ?
#
loop_
_entity_poly.entity_id
_entity_poly.type
_entity_poly.pdbx_seq_one_letter_code
_entity_poly.pdbx_strand_id
1 'polypeptide(L)'
;MMTTGLALKWTWRIPHFMHAATKTAFGIVADSNRSKNPAMTDLLWRVVKTVYQTQHVEVMGTLFSELCSLLTDDDVNARQLLNFRIHRFLGLARVVRRIVLLWDPLLTWYEARIARARRDNGVPPAAFPLTQDKMDLIQILSLLEPIATVCKIGQYESENQCNVLLGLFKLRISVLDNTAPLKDCRSTKTDRRFFRPEKLSNLASTTRSLLQKAFHRVFFRRSTERDVMNTCSYAFEIQLLLSPNFKNPDGALKKVIQRTNLQAVASQQVADRHYTQVRRKVIDGVRTIMKAVDTQPTSLGIVAPPPDVVFAEDIMKLFSETADEVVPSPAETHNSMHTQRVDEELDRWLTTPTSLRAIRPGEVEPVLSYWKRQQEQGNSQLLPLVARVLFSMPSSSAQIERDFGTAGRMVTPERSSLEPYNVDMAMYLNCNRSYVDITQYP
;
A
#
# COMPACT_ATOMS: atom_id res chain seq x y z
N MET A 1 -8.85 21.86 -4.77
CA MET A 1 -7.52 22.17 -4.18
C MET A 1 -6.43 21.18 -4.62
N MET A 2 -6.58 19.86 -4.43
CA MET A 2 -5.53 18.90 -4.87
C MET A 2 -5.34 18.80 -6.39
N THR A 3 -6.41 18.73 -7.18
CA THR A 3 -6.34 18.61 -8.65
C THR A 3 -6.18 19.94 -9.38
N THR A 4 -6.79 21.01 -8.87
CA THR A 4 -6.80 22.34 -9.49
C THR A 4 -5.76 23.32 -8.94
N GLY A 5 -5.23 23.09 -7.73
CA GLY A 5 -4.18 23.91 -7.12
C GLY A 5 -2.81 23.21 -7.18
N LEU A 6 -2.68 22.06 -6.53
CA LEU A 6 -1.42 21.30 -6.48
C LEU A 6 -1.18 20.38 -7.69
N ALA A 7 -2.13 20.31 -8.65
CA ALA A 7 -2.11 19.40 -9.80
C ALA A 7 -1.85 17.92 -9.45
N LEU A 8 -2.11 17.50 -8.20
CA LEU A 8 -1.96 16.13 -7.74
C LEU A 8 -3.16 15.31 -8.23
N LYS A 9 -2.97 14.52 -9.30
CA LYS A 9 -3.93 13.51 -9.78
C LYS A 9 -4.01 12.32 -8.80
N TRP A 10 -4.50 12.57 -7.60
CA TRP A 10 -4.67 11.54 -6.58
C TRP A 10 -5.83 10.61 -6.95
N THR A 11 -5.50 9.39 -7.37
CA THR A 11 -6.48 8.40 -7.87
C THR A 11 -6.39 7.05 -7.15
N TRP A 12 -5.53 6.92 -6.14
CA TRP A 12 -5.09 5.61 -5.66
C TRP A 12 -5.65 5.26 -4.29
N ARG A 13 -6.64 4.38 -4.29
CA ARG A 13 -7.03 3.57 -3.12
C ARG A 13 -6.26 2.25 -3.20
N ILE A 14 -5.06 2.20 -2.61
CA ILE A 14 -4.14 1.05 -2.79
C ILE A 14 -4.82 -0.30 -2.48
N PRO A 15 -5.51 -0.46 -1.33
CA PRO A 15 -6.20 -1.71 -1.03
C PRO A 15 -7.31 -2.07 -2.04
N HIS A 16 -7.98 -1.07 -2.62
CA HIS A 16 -9.06 -1.30 -3.58
C HIS A 16 -8.55 -1.92 -4.89
N PHE A 17 -7.46 -1.40 -5.46
CA PHE A 17 -6.93 -2.02 -6.66
C PHE A 17 -6.28 -3.37 -6.37
N MET A 18 -5.61 -3.53 -5.21
CA MET A 18 -5.04 -4.82 -4.83
C MET A 18 -6.13 -5.87 -4.73
N HIS A 19 -7.28 -5.52 -4.14
CA HIS A 19 -8.48 -6.34 -4.11
C HIS A 19 -9.03 -6.67 -5.51
N ALA A 20 -9.05 -5.71 -6.44
CA ALA A 20 -9.48 -5.97 -7.81
C ALA A 20 -8.51 -6.89 -8.57
N ALA A 21 -7.20 -6.66 -8.41
CA ALA A 21 -6.15 -7.47 -9.01
C ALA A 21 -6.20 -8.91 -8.49
N THR A 22 -6.41 -9.08 -7.19
CA THR A 22 -6.51 -10.41 -6.58
C THR A 22 -7.81 -11.10 -6.93
N LYS A 23 -8.96 -10.41 -6.93
CA LYS A 23 -10.22 -11.01 -7.41
C LYS A 23 -10.08 -11.59 -8.81
N THR A 24 -9.44 -10.84 -9.71
CA THR A 24 -9.19 -11.29 -11.08
C THR A 24 -8.27 -12.51 -11.12
N ALA A 25 -7.12 -12.44 -10.42
CA ALA A 25 -6.11 -13.50 -10.47
C ALA A 25 -6.55 -14.79 -9.76
N PHE A 26 -7.34 -14.67 -8.68
CA PHE A 26 -7.87 -15.80 -7.93
C PHE A 26 -9.21 -16.33 -8.49
N GLY A 27 -9.68 -15.82 -9.63
CA GLY A 27 -10.92 -16.30 -10.24
C GLY A 27 -12.16 -16.09 -9.36
N ILE A 28 -12.16 -15.03 -8.56
CA ILE A 28 -13.27 -14.66 -7.67
C ILE A 28 -14.29 -13.89 -8.51
N VAL A 29 -15.20 -14.63 -9.14
CA VAL A 29 -16.23 -14.11 -10.05
C VAL A 29 -17.59 -14.71 -9.70
N ALA A 30 -18.67 -14.01 -10.05
CA ALA A 30 -20.03 -14.52 -9.87
C ALA A 30 -20.38 -15.60 -10.91
N ASP A 31 -19.85 -15.47 -12.12
CA ASP A 31 -20.02 -16.41 -13.22
C ASP A 31 -18.68 -17.09 -13.53
N SER A 32 -18.60 -18.40 -13.29
CA SER A 32 -17.39 -19.21 -13.46
C SER A 32 -16.87 -19.20 -14.90
N ASN A 33 -17.76 -19.06 -15.90
CA ASN A 33 -17.38 -19.02 -17.31
C ASN A 33 -16.56 -17.77 -17.67
N ARG A 34 -16.65 -16.73 -16.84
CA ARG A 34 -15.90 -15.48 -17.02
C ARG A 34 -14.60 -15.45 -16.23
N SER A 35 -14.27 -16.53 -15.52
CA SER A 35 -13.06 -16.60 -14.71
C SER A 35 -11.80 -16.57 -15.58
N LYS A 36 -10.85 -15.72 -15.20
CA LYS A 36 -9.50 -15.72 -15.77
C LYS A 36 -8.60 -16.80 -15.16
N ASN A 37 -9.08 -17.49 -14.13
CA ASN A 37 -8.41 -18.61 -13.49
C ASN A 37 -9.42 -19.70 -13.09
N PRO A 38 -9.92 -20.50 -14.06
CA PRO A 38 -10.95 -21.50 -13.79
C PRO A 38 -10.53 -22.53 -12.75
N ALA A 39 -9.26 -22.95 -12.75
CA ALA A 39 -8.74 -23.90 -11.78
C ALA A 39 -8.80 -23.35 -10.34
N MET A 40 -8.52 -22.05 -10.15
CA MET A 40 -8.69 -21.42 -8.84
C MET A 40 -10.16 -21.27 -8.47
N THR A 41 -11.04 -20.94 -9.41
CA THR A 41 -12.49 -20.88 -9.18
C THR A 41 -13.03 -22.23 -8.70
N ASP A 42 -12.57 -23.33 -9.31
CA ASP A 42 -12.92 -24.69 -8.93
C ASP A 42 -12.37 -25.07 -7.53
N LEU A 43 -11.12 -24.72 -7.22
CA LEU A 43 -10.57 -24.87 -5.86
C LEU A 43 -11.41 -24.08 -4.82
N LEU A 44 -11.81 -22.84 -5.14
CA LEU A 44 -12.66 -22.04 -4.26
C LEU A 44 -14.01 -22.69 -4.02
N TRP A 45 -14.60 -23.33 -5.03
CA TRP A 45 -15.86 -24.07 -4.87
C TRP A 45 -15.70 -25.24 -3.89
N ARG A 46 -14.59 -26.00 -3.98
CA ARG A 46 -14.28 -27.05 -3.02
C ARG A 46 -14.04 -26.49 -1.61
N VAL A 47 -13.36 -25.35 -1.48
CA VAL A 47 -13.19 -24.65 -0.20
C VAL A 47 -14.55 -24.27 0.40
N VAL A 48 -15.44 -23.65 -0.37
CA VAL A 48 -16.80 -23.29 0.07
C VAL A 48 -17.58 -24.53 0.50
N LYS A 49 -17.52 -25.60 -0.30
CA LYS A 49 -18.18 -26.88 0.01
C LYS A 49 -17.67 -27.47 1.32
N THR A 50 -16.37 -27.47 1.56
CA THR A 50 -15.78 -27.95 2.81
C THR A 50 -16.27 -27.13 4.00
N VAL A 51 -16.23 -25.80 3.91
CA VAL A 51 -16.73 -24.91 4.98
C VAL A 51 -18.20 -25.22 5.29
N TYR A 52 -19.06 -25.25 4.26
CA TYR A 52 -20.48 -25.53 4.41
C TYR A 52 -20.73 -26.90 5.07
N GLN A 53 -20.06 -27.95 4.60
CA GLN A 53 -20.22 -29.30 5.13
C GLN A 53 -19.81 -29.40 6.60
N THR A 54 -18.75 -28.73 7.01
CA THR A 54 -18.30 -28.80 8.42
C THR A 54 -19.16 -27.99 9.38
N GLN A 55 -19.82 -26.93 8.90
CA GLN A 55 -20.59 -26.02 9.76
C GLN A 55 -22.08 -26.35 9.84
N HIS A 56 -22.65 -26.93 8.76
CA HIS A 56 -24.11 -27.12 8.65
C HIS A 56 -24.55 -28.58 8.62
N VAL A 57 -23.60 -29.54 8.62
CA VAL A 57 -23.97 -30.95 8.74
C VAL A 57 -24.12 -31.28 10.23
N GLU A 58 -25.33 -31.12 10.74
CA GLU A 58 -25.71 -31.40 12.14
C GLU A 58 -25.40 -32.84 12.57
N VAL A 59 -25.33 -33.77 11.61
CA VAL A 59 -25.15 -35.20 11.85
C VAL A 59 -23.97 -35.49 12.77
N MET A 60 -22.89 -34.70 12.72
CA MET A 60 -21.66 -34.95 13.48
C MET A 60 -21.51 -34.14 14.78
N GLY A 61 -22.52 -33.35 15.17
CA GLY A 61 -22.51 -32.59 16.43
C GLY A 61 -21.24 -31.75 16.65
N THR A 62 -20.66 -31.84 17.85
CA THR A 62 -19.44 -31.12 18.27
C THR A 62 -18.13 -31.76 17.85
N LEU A 63 -18.16 -32.92 17.17
CA LEU A 63 -16.96 -33.73 16.88
C LEU A 63 -15.85 -32.92 16.21
N PHE A 64 -16.18 -32.05 15.26
CA PHE A 64 -15.15 -31.24 14.59
C PHE A 64 -14.46 -30.28 15.56
N SER A 65 -15.21 -29.62 16.44
CA SER A 65 -14.66 -28.70 17.45
C SER A 65 -13.79 -29.43 18.47
N GLU A 66 -14.17 -30.65 18.85
CA GLU A 66 -13.38 -31.51 19.73
C GLU A 66 -12.08 -31.96 19.06
N LEU A 67 -12.14 -32.43 17.81
CA LEU A 67 -10.95 -32.77 17.02
C LEU A 67 -10.02 -31.57 16.84
N CYS A 68 -10.56 -30.36 16.61
CA CYS A 68 -9.75 -29.14 16.57
C CYS A 68 -9.02 -28.90 17.88
N SER A 69 -9.67 -29.14 19.02
CA SER A 69 -9.07 -28.93 20.35
C SER A 69 -8.01 -29.96 20.70
N LEU A 70 -8.17 -31.20 20.19
CA LEU A 70 -7.25 -32.31 20.46
C LEU A 70 -6.03 -32.35 19.54
N LEU A 71 -6.17 -31.89 18.30
CA LEU A 71 -5.15 -32.04 17.25
C LEU A 71 -4.49 -30.72 16.84
N THR A 72 -4.82 -29.61 17.51
CA THR A 72 -4.23 -28.30 17.20
C THR A 72 -3.60 -27.70 18.45
N ASP A 73 -2.27 -27.81 18.57
CA ASP A 73 -1.51 -27.21 19.68
C ASP A 73 -1.30 -25.69 19.51
N ASP A 74 -1.45 -25.16 18.30
CA ASP A 74 -0.96 -23.84 17.90
C ASP A 74 -1.99 -22.68 17.95
N ASP A 75 -3.30 -22.93 18.16
CA ASP A 75 -4.32 -21.86 18.25
C ASP A 75 -5.58 -22.29 19.04
N VAL A 76 -5.65 -21.90 20.31
CA VAL A 76 -6.77 -22.20 21.25
C VAL A 76 -8.14 -21.74 20.72
N ASN A 77 -8.17 -20.78 19.77
CA ASN A 77 -9.39 -20.22 19.19
C ASN A 77 -9.76 -20.84 17.82
N ALA A 78 -9.05 -21.87 17.37
CA ALA A 78 -9.28 -22.52 16.07
C ALA A 78 -10.28 -23.68 16.11
N ARG A 79 -11.44 -23.51 16.76
CA ARG A 79 -12.43 -24.59 16.94
C ARG A 79 -13.39 -24.82 15.76
N GLN A 80 -13.35 -23.96 14.75
CA GLN A 80 -14.22 -24.03 13.58
C GLN A 80 -13.59 -23.39 12.33
N LEU A 81 -14.10 -23.78 11.16
CA LEU A 81 -13.84 -23.09 9.90
C LEU A 81 -14.55 -21.73 9.85
N LEU A 82 -13.99 -20.81 9.08
CA LEU A 82 -14.51 -19.46 8.91
C LEU A 82 -15.47 -19.39 7.71
N ASN A 83 -16.59 -18.66 7.87
CA ASN A 83 -17.47 -18.35 6.75
C ASN A 83 -16.71 -17.60 5.66
N PHE A 84 -16.70 -18.15 4.45
CA PHE A 84 -16.15 -17.46 3.30
C PHE A 84 -17.27 -16.75 2.52
N ARG A 85 -17.11 -15.45 2.31
CA ARG A 85 -17.92 -14.69 1.35
C ARG A 85 -17.04 -14.33 0.16
N ILE A 86 -17.45 -14.77 -1.03
CA ILE A 86 -16.72 -14.61 -2.29
C ILE A 86 -16.30 -13.15 -2.53
N HIS A 87 -17.09 -12.16 -2.12
CA HIS A 87 -16.73 -10.75 -2.32
C HIS A 87 -15.63 -10.20 -1.37
N ARG A 88 -15.19 -10.94 -0.34
CA ARG A 88 -14.25 -10.50 0.70
C ARG A 88 -12.87 -11.16 0.55
N PHE A 89 -12.00 -10.59 -0.28
CA PHE A 89 -10.63 -11.09 -0.53
C PHE A 89 -9.80 -11.31 0.73
N LEU A 90 -9.78 -10.35 1.68
CA LEU A 90 -9.04 -10.52 2.94
C LEU A 90 -9.57 -11.71 3.77
N GLY A 91 -10.83 -12.09 3.56
CA GLY A 91 -11.42 -13.30 4.13
C GLY A 91 -10.81 -14.57 3.54
N LEU A 92 -10.44 -14.58 2.26
CA LEU A 92 -9.89 -15.77 1.60
C LEU A 92 -8.58 -16.23 2.25
N ALA A 93 -7.64 -15.31 2.50
CA ALA A 93 -6.38 -15.64 3.16
C ALA A 93 -6.61 -16.28 4.54
N ARG A 94 -7.57 -15.74 5.31
CA ARG A 94 -7.94 -16.28 6.63
C ARG A 94 -8.58 -17.66 6.55
N VAL A 95 -9.48 -17.86 5.59
CA VAL A 95 -10.17 -19.14 5.37
C VAL A 95 -9.17 -20.22 4.95
N VAL A 96 -8.34 -19.94 3.94
CA VAL A 96 -7.31 -20.89 3.47
C VAL A 96 -6.33 -21.21 4.60
N ARG A 97 -5.86 -20.20 5.34
CA ARG A 97 -5.00 -20.42 6.52
C ARG A 97 -5.66 -21.35 7.54
N ARG A 98 -6.93 -21.11 7.86
CA ARG A 98 -7.66 -21.93 8.86
C ARG A 98 -7.86 -23.36 8.37
N ILE A 99 -8.09 -23.58 7.08
CA ILE A 99 -8.16 -24.93 6.48
C ILE A 99 -6.82 -25.64 6.55
N VAL A 100 -5.72 -24.96 6.20
CA VAL A 100 -4.37 -25.55 6.26
C VAL A 100 -3.99 -25.90 7.70
N LEU A 101 -4.35 -25.04 8.67
CA LEU A 101 -4.13 -25.29 10.09
C LEU A 101 -4.91 -26.51 10.60
N LEU A 102 -6.20 -26.60 10.23
CA LEU A 102 -7.11 -27.66 10.69
C LEU A 102 -7.15 -28.87 9.74
N TRP A 103 -6.08 -29.11 8.99
CA TRP A 103 -6.07 -30.14 7.95
C TRP A 103 -6.33 -31.54 8.50
N ASP A 104 -5.62 -31.91 9.57
CA ASP A 104 -5.72 -33.26 10.14
C ASP A 104 -7.04 -33.46 10.91
N PRO A 105 -7.57 -32.47 11.67
CA PRO A 105 -8.97 -32.48 12.12
C PRO A 105 -9.98 -32.69 10.99
N LEU A 106 -9.80 -32.03 9.84
CA LEU A 106 -10.69 -32.18 8.69
C LEU A 106 -10.66 -33.59 8.12
N LEU A 107 -9.47 -34.15 7.88
CA LEU A 107 -9.31 -35.52 7.39
C LEU A 107 -10.05 -36.51 8.30
N THR A 108 -9.73 -36.47 9.60
CA THR A 108 -10.35 -37.35 10.60
C THR A 108 -11.87 -37.20 10.65
N TRP A 109 -12.38 -35.97 10.55
CA TRP A 109 -13.83 -35.71 10.56
C TRP A 109 -14.55 -36.32 9.35
N TYR A 110 -13.99 -36.19 8.13
CA TYR A 110 -14.60 -36.80 6.94
C TYR A 110 -14.51 -38.33 6.97
N GLU A 111 -13.40 -38.90 7.45
CA GLU A 111 -13.25 -40.34 7.62
C GLU A 111 -14.27 -40.89 8.63
N ALA A 112 -14.41 -40.25 9.79
CA ALA A 112 -15.37 -40.63 10.82
C ALA A 112 -16.82 -40.55 10.30
N ARG A 113 -17.13 -39.54 9.49
CA ARG A 113 -18.44 -39.38 8.86
C ARG A 113 -18.76 -40.50 7.86
N ILE A 114 -17.80 -40.91 7.03
CA ILE A 114 -17.94 -42.05 6.12
C ILE A 114 -18.09 -43.36 6.91
N ALA A 115 -17.25 -43.56 7.92
CA ALA A 115 -17.30 -44.75 8.76
C ALA A 115 -18.64 -44.88 9.49
N ARG A 116 -19.19 -43.77 9.99
CA ARG A 116 -20.52 -43.74 10.60
C ARG A 116 -21.62 -44.14 9.63
N ALA A 117 -21.65 -43.55 8.43
CA ALA A 117 -22.65 -43.89 7.43
C ALA A 117 -22.62 -45.40 7.08
N ARG A 118 -21.42 -46.00 7.01
CA ARG A 118 -21.27 -47.44 6.81
C ARG A 118 -21.82 -48.27 7.98
N ARG A 119 -21.57 -47.85 9.23
CA ARG A 119 -22.13 -48.51 10.42
C ARG A 119 -23.66 -48.44 10.46
N ASP A 120 -24.22 -47.31 10.04
CA ASP A 120 -25.65 -47.06 10.03
C ASP A 120 -26.35 -47.67 8.79
N ASN A 121 -25.66 -48.53 8.03
CA ASN A 121 -26.12 -49.12 6.75
C ASN A 121 -26.63 -48.09 5.71
N GLY A 122 -26.17 -46.85 5.80
CA GLY A 122 -26.52 -45.76 4.90
C GLY A 122 -25.54 -45.61 3.73
N VAL A 123 -25.97 -44.86 2.70
CA VAL A 123 -25.09 -44.49 1.58
C VAL A 123 -23.96 -43.58 2.09
N PRO A 124 -22.67 -43.91 1.86
CA PRO A 124 -21.57 -43.07 2.30
C PRO A 124 -21.64 -41.66 1.68
N PRO A 125 -21.47 -40.60 2.49
CA PRO A 125 -21.42 -39.23 1.97
C PRO A 125 -20.16 -39.00 1.14
N ALA A 126 -20.16 -37.93 0.36
CA ALA A 126 -19.00 -37.53 -0.43
C ALA A 126 -17.72 -37.41 0.41
N ALA A 127 -16.61 -37.90 -0.12
CA ALA A 127 -15.29 -37.80 0.48
C ALA A 127 -14.84 -36.34 0.65
N PHE A 128 -13.79 -36.13 1.45
CA PHE A 128 -13.22 -34.82 1.72
C PHE A 128 -12.87 -34.11 0.40
N PRO A 129 -13.56 -33.00 0.05
CA PRO A 129 -13.40 -32.37 -1.27
C PRO A 129 -11.97 -31.93 -1.56
N LEU A 130 -11.23 -31.50 -0.53
CA LEU A 130 -9.90 -30.93 -0.68
C LEU A 130 -8.76 -31.95 -0.55
N THR A 131 -9.02 -33.25 -0.45
CA THR A 131 -7.99 -34.27 -0.12
C THR A 131 -6.68 -34.12 -0.90
N GLN A 132 -6.75 -33.75 -2.18
CA GLN A 132 -5.57 -33.60 -3.06
C GLN A 132 -5.00 -32.17 -3.13
N ASP A 133 -5.64 -31.20 -2.48
CA ASP A 133 -5.35 -29.77 -2.63
C ASP A 133 -4.43 -29.21 -1.51
N LYS A 134 -3.91 -30.02 -0.57
CA LYS A 134 -3.12 -29.51 0.58
C LYS A 134 -1.96 -28.61 0.15
N MET A 135 -1.18 -29.09 -0.82
CA MET A 135 0.00 -28.37 -1.29
C MET A 135 -0.39 -27.13 -2.11
N ASP A 136 -1.44 -27.23 -2.91
CA ASP A 136 -2.01 -26.09 -3.63
C ASP A 136 -2.44 -24.98 -2.66
N LEU A 137 -3.15 -25.33 -1.59
CA LEU A 137 -3.59 -24.39 -0.57
C LEU A 137 -2.41 -23.73 0.16
N ILE A 138 -1.33 -24.47 0.46
CA ILE A 138 -0.11 -23.91 1.06
C ILE A 138 0.57 -22.91 0.10
N GLN A 139 0.73 -23.26 -1.18
CA GLN A 139 1.37 -22.37 -2.16
C GLN A 139 0.50 -21.14 -2.46
N ILE A 140 -0.82 -21.31 -2.54
CA ILE A 140 -1.78 -20.22 -2.69
C ILE A 140 -1.76 -19.30 -1.47
N LEU A 141 -1.71 -19.86 -0.26
CA LEU A 141 -1.58 -19.07 0.96
C LEU A 141 -0.28 -18.27 0.99
N SER A 142 0.82 -18.86 0.52
CA SER A 142 2.12 -18.20 0.36
C SER A 142 2.07 -17.00 -0.59
N LEU A 143 1.17 -17.00 -1.58
CA LEU A 143 0.89 -15.82 -2.43
C LEU A 143 -0.03 -14.80 -1.74
N LEU A 144 -1.05 -15.27 -1.02
CA LEU A 144 -2.09 -14.44 -0.40
C LEU A 144 -1.59 -13.64 0.78
N GLU A 145 -0.81 -14.25 1.68
CA GLU A 145 -0.45 -13.63 2.96
C GLU A 145 0.33 -12.32 2.82
N PRO A 146 1.39 -12.24 1.99
CA PRO A 146 2.11 -10.98 1.85
C PRO A 146 1.23 -9.86 1.26
N ILE A 147 0.31 -10.21 0.35
CA ILE A 147 -0.64 -9.26 -0.23
C ILE A 147 -1.63 -8.79 0.85
N ALA A 148 -2.18 -9.71 1.63
CA ALA A 148 -3.09 -9.41 2.73
C ALA A 148 -2.41 -8.53 3.80
N THR A 149 -1.12 -8.76 4.09
CA THR A 149 -0.34 -7.90 4.99
C THR A 149 -0.27 -6.47 4.48
N VAL A 150 0.06 -6.25 3.20
CA VAL A 150 0.14 -4.89 2.63
C VAL A 150 -1.23 -4.22 2.63
N CYS A 151 -2.30 -4.95 2.28
CA CYS A 151 -3.66 -4.44 2.38
C CYS A 151 -4.01 -4.02 3.81
N LYS A 152 -3.69 -4.85 4.81
CA LYS A 152 -3.93 -4.53 6.23
C LYS A 152 -3.17 -3.28 6.66
N ILE A 153 -1.90 -3.16 6.24
CA ILE A 153 -1.08 -1.97 6.52
C ILE A 153 -1.76 -0.71 5.98
N GLY A 154 -2.23 -0.73 4.73
CA GLY A 154 -2.91 0.42 4.12
C GLY A 154 -4.29 0.73 4.70
N GLN A 155 -4.87 -0.17 5.50
CA GLN A 155 -6.17 0.06 6.15
C GLN A 155 -6.07 0.69 7.53
N TYR A 156 -4.88 0.76 8.16
CA TYR A 156 -4.71 1.39 9.47
C TYR A 156 -4.96 2.91 9.44
N GLU A 157 -5.44 3.46 10.55
CA GLU A 157 -5.51 4.90 10.85
C GLU A 157 -4.15 5.42 11.35
N SER A 158 -3.14 5.39 10.48
CA SER A 158 -1.80 5.89 10.81
C SER A 158 -1.02 6.32 9.56
N GLU A 159 0.13 6.94 9.78
CA GLU A 159 1.15 7.25 8.76
C GLU A 159 1.71 5.95 8.13
N ASN A 160 0.94 5.35 7.21
CA ASN A 160 1.23 4.05 6.62
C ASN A 160 1.69 4.14 5.16
N GLN A 161 1.73 5.33 4.57
CA GLN A 161 1.91 5.52 3.12
C GLN A 161 3.24 4.95 2.62
N CYS A 162 4.36 5.27 3.30
CA CYS A 162 5.67 4.72 2.97
C CYS A 162 5.70 3.20 3.12
N ASN A 163 5.08 2.66 4.18
CA ASN A 163 5.02 1.22 4.43
C ASN A 163 4.22 0.49 3.33
N VAL A 164 3.14 1.09 2.84
CA VAL A 164 2.35 0.55 1.73
C VAL A 164 3.16 0.52 0.44
N LEU A 165 3.85 1.62 0.08
CA LEU A 165 4.69 1.66 -1.12
C LEU A 165 5.84 0.64 -1.05
N LEU A 166 6.55 0.60 0.08
CA LEU A 166 7.62 -0.38 0.32
C LEU A 166 7.09 -1.82 0.30
N GLY A 167 5.87 -2.03 0.80
CA GLY A 167 5.15 -3.29 0.70
C GLY A 167 4.91 -3.71 -0.76
N LEU A 168 4.40 -2.79 -1.59
CA LEU A 168 4.22 -3.04 -3.03
C LEU A 168 5.54 -3.34 -3.74
N PHE A 169 6.58 -2.57 -3.44
CA PHE A 169 7.94 -2.78 -3.96
C PHE A 169 8.47 -4.16 -3.59
N LYS A 170 8.30 -4.57 -2.33
CA LYS A 170 8.65 -5.91 -1.87
C LYS A 170 7.86 -6.98 -2.61
N LEU A 171 6.55 -6.82 -2.79
CA LEU A 171 5.73 -7.75 -3.57
C LEU A 171 6.25 -7.90 -4.99
N ARG A 172 6.60 -6.79 -5.67
CA ARG A 172 7.09 -6.80 -7.06
C ARG A 172 8.35 -7.64 -7.26
N ILE A 173 9.30 -7.52 -6.35
CA ILE A 173 10.61 -8.19 -6.45
C ILE A 173 10.63 -9.60 -5.82
N SER A 174 9.51 -10.04 -5.23
CA SER A 174 9.42 -11.35 -4.57
C SER A 174 8.18 -12.12 -5.01
N VAL A 175 7.04 -11.93 -4.33
CA VAL A 175 5.80 -12.69 -4.54
C VAL A 175 5.30 -12.60 -5.98
N LEU A 176 5.44 -11.44 -6.64
CA LEU A 176 5.00 -11.22 -8.02
C LEU A 176 6.09 -11.51 -9.06
N ASP A 177 7.28 -11.92 -8.64
CA ASP A 177 8.36 -12.29 -9.54
C ASP A 177 8.31 -13.78 -9.84
N ASN A 178 7.83 -14.15 -11.02
CA ASN A 178 7.66 -15.56 -11.40
C ASN A 178 8.99 -16.34 -11.45
N THR A 179 10.14 -15.66 -11.56
CA THR A 179 11.45 -16.33 -11.56
C THR A 179 12.05 -16.45 -10.17
N ALA A 180 11.49 -15.76 -9.17
CA ALA A 180 12.01 -15.79 -7.80
C ALA A 180 11.39 -16.94 -6.99
N PRO A 181 12.15 -17.56 -6.08
CA PRO A 181 11.58 -18.50 -5.11
C PRO A 181 10.43 -17.87 -4.32
N LEU A 182 9.35 -18.63 -4.14
CA LEU A 182 8.20 -18.21 -3.34
C LEU A 182 8.44 -18.62 -1.89
N LYS A 183 8.41 -17.67 -0.95
CA LYS A 183 8.54 -17.98 0.48
C LYS A 183 7.35 -18.81 0.93
N ASP A 184 7.60 -19.94 1.59
CA ASP A 184 6.55 -20.79 2.16
C ASP A 184 5.89 -20.06 3.35
N CYS A 185 4.56 -20.04 3.40
CA CYS A 185 3.79 -19.44 4.49
C CYS A 185 4.09 -20.06 5.86
N ARG A 186 4.63 -21.29 5.90
CA ARG A 186 5.05 -21.99 7.12
C ARG A 186 6.48 -21.63 7.57
N SER A 187 7.19 -20.80 6.81
CA SER A 187 8.55 -20.39 7.15
C SER A 187 8.59 -19.51 8.40
N THR A 188 9.48 -19.83 9.33
CA THR A 188 9.72 -19.09 10.59
C THR A 188 11.00 -18.25 10.50
N LYS A 189 11.37 -17.59 11.62
CA LYS A 189 12.64 -16.83 11.69
C LYS A 189 13.86 -17.74 11.64
N THR A 190 13.77 -18.91 12.29
CA THR A 190 14.85 -19.90 12.41
C THR A 190 14.85 -20.91 11.26
N ASP A 191 13.69 -21.21 10.68
CA ASP A 191 13.54 -22.13 9.56
C ASP A 191 12.97 -21.40 8.32
N ARG A 192 13.87 -21.07 7.39
CA ARG A 192 13.54 -20.34 6.17
C ARG A 192 13.26 -21.30 5.02
N ARG A 193 11.98 -21.46 4.68
CA ARG A 193 11.51 -22.37 3.62
C ARG A 193 11.06 -21.59 2.38
N PHE A 194 11.40 -22.12 1.21
CA PHE A 194 11.04 -21.54 -0.08
C PHE A 194 10.68 -22.63 -1.09
N PHE A 195 9.67 -22.36 -1.90
CA PHE A 195 9.36 -23.13 -3.10
C PHE A 195 10.18 -22.58 -4.27
N ARG A 196 10.93 -23.45 -4.95
CA ARG A 196 11.55 -23.08 -6.23
C ARG A 196 10.45 -22.93 -7.31
N PRO A 197 10.61 -22.04 -8.29
CA PRO A 197 9.60 -21.82 -9.33
C PRO A 197 9.15 -23.11 -10.04
N GLU A 198 10.08 -24.04 -10.27
CA GLU A 198 9.83 -25.31 -10.98
C GLU A 198 9.08 -26.33 -10.11
N LYS A 199 8.95 -26.07 -8.81
CA LYS A 199 8.21 -26.91 -7.85
C LYS A 199 6.85 -26.32 -7.49
N LEU A 200 6.48 -25.18 -8.07
CA LEU A 200 5.14 -24.63 -7.93
C LEU A 200 4.15 -25.47 -8.73
N SER A 201 2.96 -25.69 -8.18
CA SER A 201 1.89 -26.33 -8.92
C SER A 201 1.46 -25.47 -10.10
N ASN A 202 0.79 -26.09 -11.08
CA ASN A 202 0.22 -25.36 -12.21
C ASN A 202 -0.76 -24.28 -11.75
N LEU A 203 -1.53 -24.56 -10.71
CA LEU A 203 -2.47 -23.61 -10.11
C LEU A 203 -1.74 -22.41 -9.50
N ALA A 204 -0.72 -22.65 -8.66
CA ALA A 204 0.05 -21.59 -8.02
C ALA A 204 0.81 -20.74 -9.05
N SER A 205 1.46 -21.38 -10.03
CA SER A 205 2.19 -20.72 -11.11
C SER A 205 1.29 -19.82 -11.97
N THR A 206 0.12 -20.34 -12.38
CA THR A 206 -0.87 -19.58 -13.16
C THR A 206 -1.41 -18.40 -12.37
N THR A 207 -1.77 -18.62 -11.10
CA THR A 207 -2.28 -17.56 -10.21
C THR A 207 -1.24 -16.47 -10.00
N ARG A 208 0.02 -16.84 -9.77
CA ARG A 208 1.15 -15.91 -9.60
C ARG A 208 1.38 -15.06 -10.84
N SER A 209 1.32 -15.65 -12.02
CA SER A 209 1.43 -14.94 -13.30
C SER A 209 0.30 -13.94 -13.52
N LEU A 210 -0.95 -14.33 -13.20
CA LEU A 210 -2.09 -13.42 -13.27
C LEU A 210 -1.98 -12.27 -12.27
N LEU A 211 -1.51 -12.53 -11.05
CA LEU A 211 -1.22 -11.48 -10.06
C LEU A 211 -0.15 -10.51 -10.59
N GLN A 212 0.96 -11.02 -11.12
CA GLN A 212 2.02 -10.19 -11.69
C GLN A 212 1.48 -9.26 -12.78
N LYS A 213 0.70 -9.78 -13.72
CA LYS A 213 0.07 -9.01 -14.81
C LYS A 213 -0.91 -7.97 -14.27
N ALA A 214 -1.77 -8.35 -13.32
CA ALA A 214 -2.78 -7.45 -12.77
C ALA A 214 -2.14 -6.29 -11.99
N PHE A 215 -1.16 -6.57 -11.12
CA PHE A 215 -0.42 -5.52 -10.41
C PHE A 215 0.40 -4.64 -11.35
N HIS A 216 0.97 -5.21 -12.41
CA HIS A 216 1.68 -4.43 -13.41
C HIS A 216 0.76 -3.45 -14.12
N ARG A 217 -0.36 -3.96 -14.66
CA ARG A 217 -1.35 -3.15 -15.38
C ARG A 217 -1.88 -1.99 -14.54
N VAL A 218 -2.12 -2.20 -13.25
CA VAL A 218 -2.74 -1.16 -12.43
C VAL A 218 -1.71 -0.18 -11.84
N PHE A 219 -0.55 -0.67 -11.42
CA PHE A 219 0.41 0.12 -10.65
C PHE A 219 1.78 0.24 -11.33
N PHE A 220 2.44 -0.87 -11.63
CA PHE A 220 3.86 -0.82 -12.06
C PHE A 220 4.08 -0.33 -13.49
N ARG A 221 3.04 -0.27 -14.33
CA ARG A 221 3.15 0.32 -15.67
C ARG A 221 3.60 1.78 -15.66
N ARG A 222 3.40 2.48 -14.53
CA ARG A 222 3.92 3.84 -14.28
C ARG A 222 5.44 3.94 -14.24
N SER A 223 6.14 2.83 -14.41
CA SER A 223 7.60 2.75 -14.45
C SER A 223 8.10 2.09 -15.74
N THR A 224 7.21 1.70 -16.65
CA THR A 224 7.55 0.97 -17.88
C THR A 224 6.91 1.55 -19.14
N GLU A 225 5.71 2.14 -19.03
CA GLU A 225 4.96 2.72 -20.16
C GLU A 225 5.15 4.25 -20.17
N ARG A 226 5.79 4.79 -21.23
CA ARG A 226 6.14 6.21 -21.33
C ARG A 226 4.94 7.16 -21.18
N ASP A 227 3.82 6.85 -21.80
CA ASP A 227 2.62 7.71 -21.74
C ASP A 227 2.04 7.77 -20.32
N VAL A 228 2.08 6.63 -19.62
CA VAL A 228 1.64 6.57 -18.22
C VAL A 228 2.62 7.29 -17.31
N MET A 229 3.94 7.09 -17.50
CA MET A 229 4.97 7.80 -16.73
C MET A 229 4.81 9.32 -16.81
N ASN A 230 4.39 9.84 -17.96
CA ASN A 230 4.22 11.26 -18.16
C ASN A 230 3.02 11.84 -17.43
N THR A 231 1.97 11.05 -17.23
CA THR A 231 0.65 11.52 -16.78
C THR A 231 0.27 11.09 -15.37
N CYS A 232 0.92 10.07 -14.81
CA CYS A 232 0.59 9.54 -13.49
C CYS A 232 1.15 10.38 -12.33
N SER A 233 0.55 10.22 -11.15
CA SER A 233 1.06 10.79 -9.90
C SER A 233 2.11 9.89 -9.25
N TYR A 234 3.17 10.50 -8.71
CA TYR A 234 4.23 9.87 -7.93
C TYR A 234 4.19 10.26 -6.44
N ALA A 235 3.02 10.67 -5.94
CA ALA A 235 2.85 11.15 -4.57
C ALA A 235 3.40 10.18 -3.49
N PHE A 236 3.25 8.86 -3.69
CA PHE A 236 3.82 7.88 -2.76
C PHE A 236 5.35 7.86 -2.76
N GLU A 237 5.97 7.98 -3.94
CA GLU A 237 7.42 8.10 -4.07
C GLU A 237 7.94 9.41 -3.47
N ILE A 238 7.18 10.50 -3.59
CA ILE A 238 7.48 11.79 -2.96
C ILE A 238 7.40 11.66 -1.43
N GLN A 239 6.36 11.00 -0.89
CA GLN A 239 6.27 10.68 0.55
C GLN A 239 7.47 9.84 1.03
N LEU A 240 7.89 8.85 0.22
CA LEU A 240 9.06 8.03 0.51
C LEU A 240 10.35 8.86 0.52
N LEU A 241 10.50 9.81 -0.41
CA LEU A 241 11.64 10.74 -0.47
C LEU A 241 11.73 11.61 0.79
N LEU A 242 10.61 11.92 1.42
CA LEU A 242 10.54 12.67 2.68
C LEU A 242 10.70 11.80 3.93
N SER A 243 10.92 10.50 3.77
CA SER A 243 11.23 9.60 4.89
C SER A 243 12.75 9.58 5.13
N PRO A 244 13.25 9.92 6.34
CA PRO A 244 14.69 9.95 6.62
C PRO A 244 15.44 8.66 6.25
N ASN A 245 14.80 7.51 6.46
CA ASN A 245 15.40 6.19 6.22
C ASN A 245 15.36 5.77 4.74
N PHE A 246 14.55 6.43 3.91
CA PHE A 246 14.30 6.01 2.51
C PHE A 246 14.42 7.16 1.50
N LYS A 247 14.98 8.30 1.91
CA LYS A 247 15.11 9.48 1.04
C LYS A 247 16.06 9.31 -0.14
N ASN A 248 16.91 8.29 -0.13
CA ASN A 248 17.81 8.01 -1.25
C ASN A 248 17.05 7.34 -2.42
N PRO A 249 16.83 8.04 -3.55
CA PRO A 249 16.11 7.48 -4.70
C PRO A 249 16.89 6.38 -5.43
N ASP A 250 18.21 6.29 -5.26
CA ASP A 250 19.03 5.21 -5.83
C ASP A 250 18.89 3.89 -5.06
N GLY A 251 18.20 3.91 -3.91
CA GLY A 251 17.89 2.71 -3.12
C GLY A 251 16.71 1.90 -3.66
N ALA A 252 15.61 1.87 -2.89
CA ALA A 252 14.47 1.00 -3.17
C ALA A 252 13.80 1.32 -4.52
N LEU A 253 13.69 2.60 -4.88
CA LEU A 253 13.03 3.05 -6.10
C LEU A 253 13.75 2.53 -7.36
N LYS A 254 15.06 2.78 -7.47
CA LYS A 254 15.89 2.31 -8.60
C LYS A 254 15.79 0.81 -8.80
N LYS A 255 16.00 0.05 -7.71
CA LYS A 255 15.96 -1.41 -7.72
C LYS A 255 14.65 -1.95 -8.27
N VAL A 256 13.52 -1.38 -7.86
CA VAL A 256 12.19 -1.84 -8.28
C VAL A 256 11.91 -1.45 -9.72
N ILE A 257 12.25 -0.23 -10.15
CA ILE A 257 12.05 0.22 -11.53
C ILE A 257 12.88 -0.63 -12.48
N GLN A 258 14.16 -0.85 -12.17
CA GLN A 258 15.02 -1.71 -12.99
C GLN A 258 14.45 -3.12 -13.09
N ARG A 259 14.15 -3.76 -11.96
CA ARG A 259 13.57 -5.12 -11.96
C ARG A 259 12.26 -5.18 -12.75
N THR A 260 11.41 -4.18 -12.60
CA THR A 260 10.11 -4.12 -13.29
C THR A 260 10.28 -4.03 -14.80
N ASN A 261 11.22 -3.22 -15.29
CA ASN A 261 11.52 -3.06 -16.72
C ASN A 261 12.16 -4.31 -17.31
N LEU A 262 13.14 -4.91 -16.62
CA LEU A 262 13.78 -6.15 -17.07
C LEU A 262 12.77 -7.31 -17.17
N GLN A 263 11.84 -7.41 -16.20
CA GLN A 263 10.73 -8.37 -16.27
C GLN A 263 9.74 -8.09 -17.39
N ALA A 264 9.68 -6.86 -17.90
CA ALA A 264 8.93 -6.48 -19.10
C ALA A 264 9.77 -6.64 -20.38
N VAL A 265 10.91 -7.35 -20.31
CA VAL A 265 11.82 -7.66 -21.42
C VAL A 265 12.48 -6.40 -22.01
N ALA A 266 12.52 -5.30 -21.25
CA ALA A 266 13.29 -4.11 -21.64
C ALA A 266 14.79 -4.34 -21.41
N SER A 267 15.64 -3.64 -22.18
CA SER A 267 17.08 -3.64 -21.95
C SER A 267 17.45 -2.87 -20.68
N GLN A 268 18.64 -3.14 -20.14
CA GLN A 268 19.18 -2.40 -18.99
C GLN A 268 19.23 -0.88 -19.26
N GLN A 269 19.64 -0.48 -20.47
CA GLN A 269 19.69 0.94 -20.85
C GLN A 269 18.31 1.61 -20.82
N VAL A 270 17.25 0.91 -21.25
CA VAL A 270 15.87 1.43 -21.17
C VAL A 270 15.42 1.54 -19.72
N ALA A 271 15.73 0.53 -18.90
CA ALA A 271 15.42 0.52 -17.49
C ALA A 271 16.07 1.69 -16.73
N ASP A 272 17.33 2.01 -17.05
CA ASP A 272 18.05 3.15 -16.45
C ASP A 272 17.46 4.49 -16.89
N ARG A 273 17.10 4.63 -18.17
CA ARG A 273 16.41 5.84 -18.67
C ARG A 273 15.06 6.05 -17.98
N HIS A 274 14.26 4.99 -17.82
CA HIS A 274 12.98 5.05 -17.11
C HIS A 274 13.18 5.42 -15.63
N TYR A 275 14.20 4.87 -14.97
CA TYR A 275 14.56 5.27 -13.62
C TYR A 275 14.88 6.77 -13.52
N THR A 276 15.75 7.28 -14.39
CA THR A 276 16.14 8.70 -14.40
C THR A 276 14.92 9.61 -14.59
N GLN A 277 14.00 9.23 -15.47
CA GLN A 277 12.75 9.97 -15.70
C GLN A 277 11.85 9.99 -14.46
N VAL A 278 11.64 8.83 -13.83
CA VAL A 278 10.81 8.75 -12.60
C VAL A 278 11.47 9.53 -11.46
N ARG A 279 12.78 9.37 -11.26
CA ARG A 279 13.54 10.12 -10.24
C ARG A 279 13.36 11.63 -10.43
N ARG A 280 13.48 12.13 -11.66
CA ARG A 280 13.26 13.53 -12.00
C ARG A 280 11.84 13.98 -11.61
N LYS A 281 10.81 13.23 -12.01
CA LYS A 281 9.41 13.54 -11.67
C LYS A 281 9.14 13.59 -10.17
N VAL A 282 9.78 12.72 -9.39
CA VAL A 282 9.65 12.72 -7.92
C VAL A 282 10.27 13.99 -7.32
N ILE A 283 11.50 14.32 -7.72
CA ILE A 283 12.22 15.51 -7.21
C ILE A 283 11.50 16.80 -7.64
N ASP A 284 11.13 16.91 -8.92
CA ASP A 284 10.40 18.07 -9.45
C ASP A 284 9.02 18.21 -8.79
N GLY A 285 8.39 17.10 -8.42
CA GLY A 285 7.15 17.08 -7.64
C GLY A 285 7.31 17.70 -6.26
N VAL A 286 8.38 17.35 -5.52
CA VAL A 286 8.70 18.00 -4.23
C VAL A 286 8.92 19.49 -4.44
N ARG A 287 9.76 19.87 -5.41
CA ARG A 287 10.06 21.27 -5.73
C ARG A 287 8.80 22.07 -6.02
N THR A 288 7.88 21.51 -6.79
CA THR A 288 6.60 22.16 -7.13
C THR A 288 5.77 22.44 -5.88
N ILE A 289 5.71 21.50 -4.93
CA ILE A 289 4.96 21.70 -3.69
C ILE A 289 5.68 22.69 -2.77
N MET A 290 7.03 22.64 -2.69
CA MET A 290 7.82 23.62 -1.93
C MET A 290 7.54 25.06 -2.39
N LYS A 291 7.54 25.31 -3.70
CA LYS A 291 7.19 26.61 -4.28
C LYS A 291 5.77 27.04 -3.92
N ALA A 292 4.83 26.10 -3.90
CA ALA A 292 3.43 26.39 -3.59
C ALA A 292 3.16 26.68 -2.10
N VAL A 293 3.97 26.14 -1.18
CA VAL A 293 3.81 26.37 0.28
C VAL A 293 4.66 27.53 0.81
N ASP A 294 5.64 28.00 0.04
CA ASP A 294 6.42 29.18 0.38
C ASP A 294 5.56 30.43 0.17
N THR A 295 4.94 30.85 1.28
CA THR A 295 4.03 31.99 1.38
C THR A 295 4.72 33.22 1.95
N GLN A 296 6.05 33.19 2.13
CA GLN A 296 6.75 34.35 2.64
C GLN A 296 6.64 35.51 1.64
N PRO A 297 6.21 36.71 2.07
CA PRO A 297 6.42 37.89 1.27
C PRO A 297 7.93 38.03 1.05
N THR A 298 8.36 38.02 -0.20
CA THR A 298 9.73 38.39 -0.53
C THR A 298 9.89 39.83 -0.05
N SER A 299 10.72 40.06 0.98
CA SER A 299 10.88 41.39 1.55
C SER A 299 11.26 42.37 0.44
N LEU A 300 10.40 43.35 0.16
CA LEU A 300 10.79 44.55 -0.56
C LEU A 300 11.74 45.32 0.37
N GLY A 301 13.02 45.35 0.02
CA GLY A 301 14.07 46.10 0.72
C GLY A 301 15.05 45.17 1.44
N ILE A 302 16.36 45.26 1.23
CA ILE A 302 17.18 46.39 0.80
C ILE A 302 17.88 45.99 -0.51
N VAL A 303 17.54 46.62 -1.62
CA VAL A 303 18.51 46.72 -2.73
C VAL A 303 19.67 47.49 -2.11
N ALA A 304 20.78 46.80 -1.83
CA ALA A 304 22.00 47.51 -1.50
C ALA A 304 22.20 48.56 -2.61
N PRO A 305 22.48 49.82 -2.29
CA PRO A 305 22.83 50.79 -3.32
C PRO A 305 23.88 50.14 -4.22
N PRO A 306 23.76 50.26 -5.55
CA PRO A 306 24.73 49.66 -6.46
C PRO A 306 26.13 50.02 -5.94
N PRO A 307 27.06 49.06 -5.87
CA PRO A 307 28.40 49.35 -5.37
C PRO A 307 28.92 50.57 -6.14
N ASP A 308 29.43 51.58 -5.45
CA ASP A 308 30.01 52.76 -6.10
C ASP A 308 31.01 52.26 -7.14
N VAL A 309 30.62 52.36 -8.40
CA VAL A 309 31.39 51.82 -9.51
C VAL A 309 32.57 52.78 -9.69
N VAL A 310 33.72 52.44 -9.10
CA VAL A 310 34.98 53.20 -9.18
C VAL A 310 35.60 53.05 -10.57
N PHE A 311 34.91 53.51 -11.60
CA PHE A 311 35.43 53.57 -12.96
C PHE A 311 35.23 55.00 -13.49
N ALA A 312 36.23 55.50 -14.22
CA ALA A 312 36.17 56.82 -14.84
C ALA A 312 34.95 56.94 -15.77
N GLU A 313 34.28 58.10 -15.77
CA GLU A 313 33.06 58.40 -16.55
C GLU A 313 33.21 58.02 -18.04
N ASP A 314 34.42 58.15 -18.56
CA ASP A 314 34.80 57.91 -19.95
C ASP A 314 34.62 56.43 -20.35
N ILE A 315 34.84 55.49 -19.41
CA ILE A 315 34.69 54.05 -19.64
C ILE A 315 33.21 53.66 -19.56
N MET A 316 32.45 54.23 -18.63
CA MET A 316 31.00 53.99 -18.54
C MET A 316 30.27 54.43 -19.81
N LYS A 317 30.68 55.55 -20.40
CA LYS A 317 30.09 56.07 -21.64
C LYS A 317 30.31 55.15 -22.85
N LEU A 318 31.32 54.27 -22.79
CA LEU A 318 31.63 53.30 -23.85
C LEU A 318 30.72 52.06 -23.81
N PHE A 319 30.11 51.76 -22.65
CA PHE A 319 29.32 50.54 -22.41
C PHE A 319 27.91 50.83 -21.88
N SER A 320 27.48 52.10 -21.82
CA SER A 320 26.16 52.50 -21.31
C SER A 320 25.01 51.89 -22.11
N GLU A 321 25.21 51.64 -23.40
CA GLU A 321 24.21 50.97 -24.26
C GLU A 321 24.02 49.48 -23.92
N THR A 322 25.04 48.83 -23.33
CA THR A 322 24.97 47.42 -22.89
C THR A 322 24.65 47.25 -21.39
N ALA A 323 24.79 48.30 -20.58
CA ALA A 323 24.58 48.22 -19.14
C ALA A 323 23.10 48.10 -18.75
N ASP A 324 22.21 48.80 -19.48
CA ASP A 324 20.76 48.73 -19.27
C ASP A 324 20.15 47.40 -19.75
N GLU A 325 20.85 46.63 -20.59
CA GLU A 325 20.41 45.29 -21.05
C GLU A 325 20.70 44.17 -20.05
N VAL A 326 21.54 44.40 -19.02
CA VAL A 326 22.06 43.34 -18.14
C VAL A 326 21.43 43.37 -16.73
N VAL A 327 20.66 44.39 -16.38
CA VAL A 327 20.00 44.47 -15.07
C VAL A 327 18.71 43.64 -15.09
N PRO A 328 18.64 42.49 -14.40
CA PRO A 328 17.44 41.66 -14.38
C PRO A 328 16.31 42.46 -13.72
N SER A 329 15.09 42.35 -14.24
CA SER A 329 13.95 43.01 -13.62
C SER A 329 13.77 42.54 -12.16
N PRO A 330 13.20 43.37 -11.27
CA PRO A 330 12.95 42.97 -9.89
C PRO A 330 12.17 41.65 -9.79
N ALA A 331 11.21 41.43 -10.71
CA ALA A 331 10.44 40.19 -10.78
C ALA A 331 11.29 38.95 -11.13
N GLU A 332 12.25 39.09 -12.05
CA GLU A 332 13.19 38.00 -12.40
C GLU A 332 14.15 37.69 -11.24
N THR A 333 14.62 38.74 -10.55
CA THR A 333 15.47 38.60 -9.36
C THR A 333 14.73 37.89 -8.23
N HIS A 334 13.46 38.24 -7.99
CA HIS A 334 12.62 37.60 -6.97
C HIS A 334 12.33 36.13 -7.29
N ASN A 335 11.99 35.79 -8.54
CA ASN A 335 11.78 34.41 -8.97
C ASN A 335 13.05 33.55 -8.86
N SER A 336 14.21 34.16 -9.11
CA SER A 336 15.52 33.53 -8.96
C SER A 336 15.82 33.20 -7.49
N MET A 337 15.66 34.17 -6.58
CA MET A 337 15.87 33.97 -5.14
C MET A 337 14.94 32.90 -4.54
N HIS A 338 13.67 32.91 -4.93
CA HIS A 338 12.70 31.90 -4.49
C HIS A 338 13.07 30.50 -4.98
N THR A 339 13.50 30.37 -6.25
CA THR A 339 13.94 29.09 -6.80
C THR A 339 15.22 28.60 -6.11
N GLN A 340 16.18 29.49 -5.85
CA GLN A 340 17.41 29.19 -5.15
C GLN A 340 17.15 28.64 -3.74
N ARG A 341 16.30 29.30 -2.95
CA ARG A 341 15.94 28.84 -1.59
C ARG A 341 15.36 27.43 -1.58
N VAL A 342 14.45 27.15 -2.52
CA VAL A 342 13.83 25.83 -2.66
C VAL A 342 14.88 24.77 -2.99
N ASP A 343 15.76 25.06 -3.96
CA ASP A 343 16.81 24.12 -4.38
C ASP A 343 17.85 23.89 -3.27
N GLU A 344 18.24 24.92 -2.54
CA GLU A 344 19.18 24.81 -1.41
C GLU A 344 18.63 23.95 -0.26
N GLU A 345 17.37 24.14 0.14
CA GLU A 345 16.76 23.30 1.18
C GLU A 345 16.59 21.85 0.71
N LEU A 346 16.19 21.63 -0.55
CA LEU A 346 16.02 20.30 -1.11
C LEU A 346 17.36 19.56 -1.28
N ASP A 347 18.40 20.23 -1.77
CA ASP A 347 19.72 19.63 -1.96
C ASP A 347 20.34 19.25 -0.61
N ARG A 348 20.26 20.16 0.37
CA ARG A 348 20.66 19.86 1.76
C ARG A 348 19.92 18.66 2.32
N TRP A 349 18.62 18.53 2.08
CA TRP A 349 17.87 17.34 2.49
C TRP A 349 18.38 16.05 1.84
N LEU A 350 18.67 16.08 0.54
CA LEU A 350 19.12 14.89 -0.20
C LEU A 350 20.55 14.47 0.17
N THR A 351 21.42 15.41 0.54
CA THR A 351 22.83 15.17 0.81
C THR A 351 23.14 14.90 2.29
N THR A 352 22.37 15.48 3.21
CA THR A 352 22.64 15.35 4.65
C THR A 352 22.23 13.97 5.17
N PRO A 353 23.09 13.17 5.82
CA PRO A 353 22.66 11.94 6.48
C PRO A 353 21.71 12.22 7.64
N THR A 354 20.55 11.56 7.68
CA THR A 354 19.54 11.74 8.73
C THR A 354 18.89 10.42 9.08
N SER A 355 18.50 10.25 10.35
CA SER A 355 17.74 9.10 10.82
C SER A 355 16.62 9.52 11.76
N LEU A 356 15.60 8.66 11.85
CA LEU A 356 14.55 8.78 12.86
C LEU A 356 15.14 8.47 14.24
N ARG A 357 14.76 9.25 15.26
CA ARG A 357 15.11 8.97 16.66
C ARG A 357 14.42 7.71 17.15
N ALA A 358 15.14 6.91 17.92
CA ALA A 358 14.53 5.82 18.69
C ALA A 358 13.75 6.42 19.88
N ILE A 359 12.50 6.00 20.05
CA ILE A 359 11.69 6.34 21.23
C ILE A 359 11.89 5.24 22.29
N ARG A 360 11.83 3.97 21.85
CA ARG A 360 11.99 2.77 22.68
C ARG A 360 12.70 1.69 21.87
N PRO A 361 13.20 0.60 22.49
CA PRO A 361 13.76 -0.52 21.75
C PRO A 361 12.77 -1.05 20.69
N GLY A 362 13.13 -0.94 19.41
CA GLY A 362 12.28 -1.37 18.29
C GLY A 362 11.24 -0.35 17.82
N GLU A 363 11.16 0.82 18.43
CA GLU A 363 10.19 1.88 18.11
C GLU A 363 10.91 3.19 17.76
N VAL A 364 10.61 3.73 16.59
CA VAL A 364 11.19 4.99 16.07
C VAL A 364 10.12 6.07 15.99
N GLU A 365 10.55 7.33 16.01
CA GLU A 365 9.64 8.46 15.87
C GLU A 365 8.87 8.42 14.53
N PRO A 366 7.59 8.86 14.50
CA PRO A 366 6.84 9.04 13.26
C PRO A 366 7.49 10.05 12.32
N VAL A 367 7.20 9.95 11.01
CA VAL A 367 7.80 10.84 10.01
C VAL A 367 7.31 12.27 10.20
N LEU A 368 6.03 12.48 10.53
CA LEU A 368 5.55 13.84 10.83
C LEU A 368 6.16 14.42 12.11
N SER A 369 6.43 13.59 13.13
CA SER A 369 7.15 14.03 14.34
C SER A 369 8.58 14.47 14.03
N TYR A 370 9.27 13.73 13.14
CA TYR A 370 10.59 14.15 12.64
C TYR A 370 10.53 15.53 11.97
N TRP A 371 9.58 15.74 11.07
CA TRP A 371 9.44 17.01 10.35
C TRP A 371 9.04 18.18 11.25
N LYS A 372 8.14 17.94 12.22
CA LYS A 372 7.80 18.92 13.25
C LYS A 372 9.06 19.37 14.01
N ARG A 373 9.89 18.41 14.42
CA ARG A 373 11.16 18.70 15.09
C ARG A 373 12.14 19.47 14.20
N GLN A 374 12.26 19.13 12.92
CA GLN A 374 13.11 19.89 11.99
C GLN A 374 12.65 21.35 11.82
N GLN A 375 11.33 21.57 11.86
CA GLN A 375 10.75 22.92 11.84
C GLN A 375 11.07 23.69 13.12
N GLU A 376 10.83 23.09 14.29
CA GLU A 376 11.08 23.71 15.60
C GLU A 376 12.55 24.03 15.83
N GLN A 377 13.46 23.23 15.27
CA GLN A 377 14.91 23.44 15.34
C GLN A 377 15.45 24.44 14.31
N GLY A 378 14.62 24.94 13.40
CA GLY A 378 15.05 25.85 12.33
C GLY A 378 15.91 25.18 11.25
N ASN A 379 15.98 23.85 11.19
CA ASN A 379 16.80 23.11 10.22
C ASN A 379 16.16 23.09 8.82
N SER A 380 14.84 23.16 8.75
CA SER A 380 14.07 23.10 7.50
C SER A 380 12.81 23.95 7.64
N GLN A 381 12.49 24.72 6.61
CA GLN A 381 11.38 25.65 6.64
C GLN A 381 10.23 25.17 5.75
N LEU A 382 10.54 24.77 4.52
CA LEU A 382 9.54 24.41 3.51
C LEU A 382 9.18 22.92 3.57
N LEU A 383 10.18 22.04 3.72
CA LEU A 383 9.97 20.59 3.70
C LEU A 383 9.00 20.08 4.78
N PRO A 384 8.97 20.62 6.03
CA PRO A 384 7.95 20.25 7.00
C PRO A 384 6.52 20.56 6.51
N LEU A 385 6.31 21.67 5.81
CA LEU A 385 5.01 22.03 5.22
C LEU A 385 4.63 21.07 4.09
N VAL A 386 5.59 20.75 3.22
CA VAL A 386 5.42 19.77 2.14
C VAL A 386 5.05 18.40 2.72
N ALA A 387 5.73 17.96 3.78
CA ALA A 387 5.42 16.71 4.46
C ALA A 387 3.99 16.71 5.01
N ARG A 388 3.54 17.79 5.66
CA ARG A 388 2.15 17.89 6.14
C ARG A 388 1.13 17.76 5.02
N VAL A 389 1.35 18.45 3.89
CA VAL A 389 0.47 18.34 2.72
C VAL A 389 0.44 16.91 2.20
N LEU A 390 1.59 16.28 2.01
CA LEU A 390 1.67 14.97 1.40
C LEU A 390 1.15 13.85 2.30
N PHE A 391 1.52 13.83 3.57
CA PHE A 391 1.11 12.79 4.52
C PHE A 391 -0.35 12.95 4.97
N SER A 392 -1.01 14.08 4.65
CA SER A 392 -2.47 14.20 4.75
C SER A 392 -3.21 13.32 3.73
N MET A 393 -2.55 12.89 2.64
CA MET A 393 -3.14 11.96 1.68
C MET A 393 -3.08 10.52 2.22
N PRO A 394 -4.22 9.88 2.54
CA PRO A 394 -4.23 8.53 3.09
C PRO A 394 -3.94 7.50 2.00
N SER A 395 -3.30 6.37 2.32
CA SER A 395 -3.05 5.30 1.34
C SER A 395 -4.30 4.54 0.89
N SER A 396 -5.44 4.75 1.55
CA SER A 396 -6.69 4.03 1.37
C SER A 396 -7.91 4.87 1.77
N SER A 397 -9.06 4.58 1.14
CA SER A 397 -10.39 5.05 1.60
C SER A 397 -10.95 4.24 2.76
N ALA A 398 -10.30 3.14 3.16
CA ALA A 398 -10.84 2.19 4.12
C ALA A 398 -11.02 2.76 5.54
N GLN A 399 -10.40 3.91 5.85
CA GLN A 399 -10.63 4.64 7.09
C GLN A 399 -12.09 5.12 7.12
N ILE A 400 -12.50 5.85 6.08
CA ILE A 400 -13.89 6.28 5.86
C ILE A 400 -14.86 5.07 5.77
N GLU A 401 -14.45 3.94 5.20
CA GLU A 401 -15.29 2.73 5.15
C GLU A 401 -15.54 2.13 6.55
N ARG A 402 -14.59 2.23 7.49
CA ARG A 402 -14.78 1.80 8.89
C ARG A 402 -15.68 2.77 9.65
N ASP A 403 -15.53 4.06 9.39
CA ASP A 403 -16.41 5.10 9.92
C ASP A 403 -17.86 4.85 9.48
N PHE A 404 -18.09 4.58 8.18
CA PHE A 404 -19.42 4.17 7.68
C PHE A 404 -19.90 2.83 8.26
N GLY A 405 -19.00 1.87 8.49
CA GLY A 405 -19.34 0.61 9.15
C GLY A 405 -19.85 0.81 10.58
N THR A 406 -19.27 1.78 11.31
CA THR A 406 -19.70 2.18 12.65
C THR A 406 -21.04 2.89 12.60
N ALA A 407 -21.24 3.75 11.59
CA ALA A 407 -22.52 4.41 11.32
C ALA A 407 -23.62 3.47 10.82
N GLY A 408 -23.31 2.22 10.49
CA GLY A 408 -24.20 1.29 9.78
C GLY A 408 -25.60 1.20 10.38
N ARG A 409 -25.72 1.15 11.72
CA ARG A 409 -27.02 1.07 12.41
C ARG A 409 -27.81 2.37 12.44
N MET A 410 -27.13 3.51 12.25
CA MET A 410 -27.76 4.84 12.18
C MET A 410 -28.29 5.15 10.78
N VAL A 411 -27.82 4.41 9.76
CA VAL A 411 -28.20 4.62 8.34
C VAL A 411 -29.05 3.49 7.77
N THR A 412 -29.19 2.35 8.46
CA THR A 412 -30.11 1.28 8.03
C THR A 412 -31.56 1.66 8.37
N PRO A 413 -32.56 1.29 7.54
CA PRO A 413 -33.99 1.63 7.74
C PRO A 413 -34.66 0.97 8.97
N GLU A 414 -33.87 0.52 9.93
CA GLU A 414 -34.33 -0.08 11.18
C GLU A 414 -34.69 1.02 12.20
N ARG A 415 -35.22 0.64 13.37
CA ARG A 415 -35.69 1.55 14.44
C ARG A 415 -34.62 2.55 14.96
N SER A 416 -33.36 2.38 14.56
CA SER A 416 -32.21 3.21 14.95
C SER A 416 -31.76 4.21 13.87
N SER A 417 -32.52 4.33 12.78
CA SER A 417 -32.22 5.28 11.71
C SER A 417 -32.28 6.73 12.21
N LEU A 418 -31.26 7.51 11.90
CA LEU A 418 -31.19 8.95 12.19
C LEU A 418 -31.28 9.74 10.89
N GLU A 419 -31.75 10.99 11.01
CA GLU A 419 -31.68 11.95 9.90
C GLU A 419 -30.23 12.19 9.45
N PRO A 420 -29.97 12.42 8.16
CA PRO A 420 -28.61 12.55 7.62
C PRO A 420 -27.72 13.54 8.38
N TYR A 421 -28.26 14.71 8.75
CA TYR A 421 -27.53 15.70 9.54
C TYR A 421 -27.07 15.17 10.91
N ASN A 422 -27.89 14.37 11.58
CA ASN A 422 -27.56 13.79 12.87
C ASN A 422 -26.51 12.68 12.74
N VAL A 423 -26.55 11.92 11.65
CA VAL A 423 -25.51 10.93 11.32
C VAL A 423 -24.17 11.65 11.12
N ASP A 424 -24.15 12.72 10.34
CA ASP A 424 -22.93 13.51 10.07
C ASP A 424 -22.35 14.11 11.34
N MET A 425 -23.19 14.71 12.19
CA MET A 425 -22.76 15.27 13.48
C MET A 425 -22.23 14.19 14.42
N ALA A 426 -22.94 13.07 14.57
CA ALA A 426 -22.51 11.95 15.40
C ALA A 426 -21.16 11.37 14.92
N MET A 427 -20.98 11.24 13.61
CA MET A 427 -19.74 10.78 13.02
C MET A 427 -18.60 11.77 13.22
N TYR A 428 -18.84 13.06 13.00
CA TYR A 428 -17.86 14.12 13.26
C TYR A 428 -17.40 14.10 14.73
N LEU A 429 -18.33 14.05 15.67
CA LEU A 429 -18.01 13.98 17.11
C LEU A 429 -17.24 12.70 17.47
N ASN A 430 -17.66 11.55 16.94
CA ASN A 430 -17.00 10.28 17.19
C ASN A 430 -15.55 10.25 16.68
N CYS A 431 -15.32 10.72 15.44
CA CYS A 431 -13.98 10.78 14.85
C CYS A 431 -13.08 11.83 15.53
N ASN A 432 -13.65 12.85 16.17
CA ASN A 432 -12.92 13.93 16.84
C ASN A 432 -13.01 13.87 18.37
N ARG A 433 -13.35 12.71 18.96
CA ARG A 433 -13.56 12.57 20.41
C ARG A 433 -12.35 12.97 21.27
N SER A 434 -11.14 12.90 20.73
CA SER A 434 -9.92 13.39 21.39
C SER A 434 -9.82 14.92 21.48
N TYR A 435 -10.58 15.63 20.65
CA TYR A 435 -10.63 17.08 20.55
C TYR A 435 -11.94 17.69 21.06
N VAL A 436 -12.97 16.85 21.24
CA VAL A 436 -14.30 17.28 21.69
C VAL A 436 -14.65 16.57 22.98
N ASP A 437 -14.73 17.34 24.06
CA ASP A 437 -15.26 16.87 25.33
C ASP A 437 -16.78 17.10 25.38
N ILE A 438 -17.52 16.03 25.08
CA ILE A 438 -18.99 16.03 25.05
C ILE A 438 -19.58 16.19 26.47
N THR A 439 -18.76 16.06 27.52
CA THR A 439 -19.19 16.20 28.92
C THR A 439 -19.09 17.63 29.45
N GLN A 440 -18.59 18.58 28.63
CA GLN A 440 -18.42 19.98 29.03
C GLN A 440 -19.66 20.87 28.84
N TYR A 441 -20.82 20.32 28.48
CA TYR A 441 -22.08 21.07 28.50
C TYR A 441 -22.88 20.76 29.78
N PRO A 442 -23.35 21.79 30.52
CA PRO A 442 -24.05 21.66 31.80
C PRO A 442 -25.43 20.98 31.70
#